data_AF-A0A4Y2X073-F1
#
_entry.id   AF-A0A4Y2X073-F1
#
_cell.length_a   1.000
_cell.length_b   1.000
_cell.length_c   1.000
_cell.angle_alpha   90.00
_cell.angle_beta   90.00
_cell.angle_gamma   90.00
#
_symmetry.space_group_name_H-M   'P 1'
#
loop_
_entity.id
_entity.type
_entity.pdbx_description
1 polymer ?
#
loop_
_entity_poly.entity_id
_entity_poly.type
_entity_poly.pdbx_seq_one_letter_code
_entity_poly.pdbx_strand_id
1 'polypeptide(L)'
;MFCSASLPPFRNSAVRPGTILFQSKCAKKAKNATAKSNLPQVIWNKKVPDTALEKFRKHIEEKYKTRLESYLDFHKWSIKNFANFWEEIWHHLEMVSSNPYDQVYRKTGDGFLECEWFPGAKFNFAENLMRIRDDRVAIIYAGIHRSSFVL
;
A
#
# COMPACT_ATOMS: atom_id res chain seq x y z
N MET A 1 -62.83 6.55 -26.75
CA MET A 1 -62.28 7.91 -26.58
C MET A 1 -61.21 8.12 -27.63
N PHE A 2 -61.35 9.21 -28.38
CA PHE A 2 -60.41 9.91 -29.28
C PHE A 2 -58.92 9.79 -28.86
N CYS A 3 -57.88 9.81 -29.71
CA CYS A 3 -57.60 10.35 -31.05
C CYS A 3 -56.42 9.52 -31.65
N SER A 4 -56.37 9.11 -32.93
CA SER A 4 -55.88 9.88 -34.11
C SER A 4 -54.44 10.42 -33.93
N ALA A 5 -53.43 10.23 -34.79
CA ALA A 5 -53.29 9.59 -36.09
C ALA A 5 -51.79 9.45 -36.50
N SER A 6 -51.53 8.51 -37.43
CA SER A 6 -50.59 8.54 -38.58
C SER A 6 -49.05 8.68 -38.39
N LEU A 7 -48.34 7.53 -38.40
CA LEU A 7 -47.47 6.97 -39.47
C LEU A 7 -47.05 7.87 -40.68
N PRO A 8 -46.00 7.54 -41.51
CA PRO A 8 -44.88 6.56 -41.38
C PRO A 8 -43.54 7.08 -42.03
N PRO A 9 -42.68 6.29 -42.73
CA PRO A 9 -41.27 6.10 -42.35
C PRO A 9 -40.27 6.63 -43.40
N PHE A 10 -38.96 6.65 -43.12
CA PHE A 10 -37.95 6.49 -44.19
C PHE A 10 -36.59 6.02 -43.65
N ARG A 11 -35.90 5.30 -44.52
CA ARG A 11 -34.80 4.35 -44.31
C ARG A 11 -33.43 4.99 -44.58
N ASN A 12 -32.37 4.20 -44.28
CA ASN A 12 -30.95 4.25 -44.70
C ASN A 12 -30.03 5.20 -43.91
N SER A 13 -28.76 4.92 -43.62
CA SER A 13 -27.77 3.92 -44.10
C SER A 13 -26.60 3.84 -43.09
N ALA A 14 -26.13 2.64 -42.70
CA ALA A 14 -24.87 2.00 -43.10
C ALA A 14 -23.52 2.60 -42.61
N VAL A 15 -22.63 1.67 -42.19
CA VAL A 15 -21.14 1.68 -42.20
C VAL A 15 -20.36 2.06 -40.92
N ARG A 16 -20.08 1.02 -40.12
CA ARG A 16 -18.77 0.46 -39.61
C ARG A 16 -17.78 1.28 -38.74
N PRO A 17 -16.94 0.56 -37.95
CA PRO A 17 -16.21 1.06 -36.78
C PRO A 17 -14.76 1.47 -37.09
N GLY A 18 -14.16 2.33 -36.25
CA GLY A 18 -12.74 2.67 -36.37
C GLY A 18 -12.23 3.55 -35.23
N THR A 19 -11.27 2.99 -34.48
CA THR A 19 -10.06 3.63 -33.95
C THR A 19 -10.12 5.15 -33.72
N ILE A 20 -10.20 5.58 -32.46
CA ILE A 20 -9.72 6.93 -32.11
C ILE A 20 -8.21 6.82 -31.87
N LEU A 21 -7.48 7.19 -32.92
CA LEU A 21 -6.07 7.53 -32.90
C LEU A 21 -5.81 8.58 -31.82
N PHE A 22 -4.83 8.29 -30.97
CA PHE A 22 -4.09 9.28 -30.19
C PHE A 22 -3.55 10.33 -31.18
N GLN A 23 -4.10 11.55 -31.14
CA GLN A 23 -3.43 12.71 -31.73
C GLN A 23 -2.96 13.63 -30.61
N SER A 24 -1.68 13.48 -30.31
CA SER A 24 -0.83 14.53 -29.76
C SER A 24 -0.90 15.78 -30.65
N LYS A 25 -1.60 16.82 -30.19
CA LYS A 25 -1.38 18.19 -30.66
C LYS A 25 -0.74 19.00 -29.54
N CYS A 26 0.57 19.09 -29.63
CA CYS A 26 1.36 20.09 -28.95
C CYS A 26 0.89 21.51 -29.33
N ALA A 27 0.96 22.36 -28.31
CA ALA A 27 1.11 23.81 -28.32
C ALA A 27 -0.10 24.68 -28.68
N LYS A 28 -0.70 25.29 -27.64
CA LYS A 28 -0.81 26.75 -27.55
C LYS A 28 -0.38 27.22 -26.17
N LYS A 29 0.66 28.06 -26.17
CA LYS A 29 1.30 28.68 -25.01
C LYS A 29 0.40 29.78 -24.48
N ALA A 30 -0.27 29.54 -23.36
CA ALA A 30 -0.86 30.61 -22.56
C ALA A 30 0.21 31.11 -21.57
N LYS A 31 0.81 32.26 -21.89
CA LYS A 31 1.45 33.10 -20.86
C LYS A 31 0.31 33.88 -20.20
N ASN A 32 0.07 33.66 -18.90
CA ASN A 32 -0.06 34.74 -17.91
C ASN A 32 -0.56 34.23 -16.54
N ALA A 33 -0.17 35.01 -15.53
CA ALA A 33 -0.52 34.96 -14.12
C ALA A 33 0.24 33.93 -13.28
N THR A 34 1.39 34.38 -12.78
CA THR A 34 2.03 33.92 -11.54
C THR A 34 1.04 34.04 -10.37
N ALA A 35 0.14 33.07 -10.22
CA ALA A 35 -0.41 32.74 -8.92
C ALA A 35 0.73 32.04 -8.15
N LYS A 36 1.32 32.75 -7.19
CA LYS A 36 2.31 32.20 -6.26
C LYS A 36 1.61 31.06 -5.53
N SER A 37 1.84 29.82 -5.96
CA SER A 37 1.24 28.65 -5.32
C SER A 37 1.85 28.56 -3.92
N ASN A 38 1.02 28.65 -2.89
CA ASN A 38 1.41 28.44 -1.49
C ASN A 38 1.73 26.96 -1.22
N LEU A 39 2.44 26.29 -2.13
CA LEU A 39 2.85 24.91 -1.97
C LEU A 39 4.11 24.87 -1.10
N PRO A 40 4.16 23.98 -0.10
CA PRO A 40 5.34 23.84 0.74
C PRO A 40 6.54 23.42 -0.11
N GLN A 41 7.71 23.95 0.19
CA GLN A 41 8.95 23.59 -0.48
C GLN A 41 9.32 22.14 -0.14
N VAL A 42 9.47 21.31 -1.18
CA VAL A 42 9.95 19.94 -1.03
C VAL A 42 11.47 19.96 -0.81
N ILE A 43 11.92 19.50 0.36
CA ILE A 43 13.35 19.43 0.70
C ILE A 43 14.04 18.27 0.00
N TRP A 44 13.34 17.13 -0.16
CA TRP A 44 13.88 15.93 -0.77
C TRP A 44 12.78 15.06 -1.37
N ASN A 45 13.02 14.47 -2.55
CA ASN A 45 12.06 13.65 -3.28
C ASN A 45 12.73 12.51 -4.08
N LYS A 46 13.81 11.92 -3.57
CA LYS A 46 14.46 10.83 -4.28
C LYS A 46 13.64 9.55 -4.07
N LYS A 47 13.09 9.02 -5.16
CA LYS A 47 12.47 7.69 -5.16
C LYS A 47 13.57 6.63 -5.23
N VAL A 48 13.59 5.72 -4.26
CA VAL A 48 14.49 4.57 -4.26
C VAL A 48 13.73 3.39 -4.88
N PRO A 49 14.20 2.82 -6.00
CA PRO A 49 13.59 1.62 -6.56
C PRO A 49 13.88 0.39 -5.67
N ASP A 50 13.07 -0.66 -5.82
CA ASP A 50 13.29 -2.00 -5.21
C ASP A 50 13.35 -2.05 -3.66
N THR A 51 12.55 -1.23 -2.99
CA THR A 51 12.45 -1.30 -1.53
C THR A 51 11.68 -2.55 -1.08
N ALA A 52 11.91 -3.00 0.16
CA ALA A 52 11.14 -4.11 0.75
C ALA A 52 9.62 -3.85 0.72
N LEU A 53 9.23 -2.59 0.95
CA LEU A 53 7.82 -2.17 0.88
C LEU A 53 7.24 -2.32 -0.54
N GLU A 54 7.99 -1.98 -1.58
CA GLU A 54 7.55 -2.16 -2.97
C GLU A 54 7.37 -3.64 -3.32
N LYS A 55 8.25 -4.51 -2.83
CA LYS A 55 8.12 -5.97 -2.98
C LYS A 55 6.86 -6.48 -2.27
N PHE A 56 6.63 -6.03 -1.04
CA PHE A 56 5.43 -6.38 -0.28
C PHE A 56 4.14 -5.86 -0.92
N ARG A 57 4.14 -4.62 -1.43
CA ARG A 57 3.00 -4.05 -2.16
C ARG A 57 2.64 -4.89 -3.38
N LYS A 58 3.64 -5.27 -4.20
CA LYS A 58 3.42 -6.13 -5.38
C LYS A 58 2.84 -7.49 -5.00
N HIS A 59 3.34 -8.10 -3.93
CA HIS A 59 2.78 -9.36 -3.42
C HIS A 59 1.28 -9.23 -3.10
N ILE A 60 0.88 -8.11 -2.47
CA ILE A 60 -0.52 -7.82 -2.17
C ILE A 60 -1.34 -7.57 -3.43
N GLU A 61 -0.82 -6.82 -4.40
CA GLU A 61 -1.47 -6.60 -5.70
C GLU A 61 -1.76 -7.92 -6.42
N GLU A 62 -0.79 -8.83 -6.43
CA GLU A 62 -0.91 -10.16 -7.04
C GLU A 62 -1.94 -11.03 -6.30
N LYS A 63 -1.87 -11.10 -4.97
CA LYS A 63 -2.75 -11.95 -4.16
C LYS A 63 -4.20 -11.48 -4.17
N TYR A 64 -4.44 -10.18 -4.02
CA TYR A 64 -5.78 -9.60 -3.92
C TYR A 64 -6.33 -9.08 -5.26
N LYS A 65 -5.56 -9.19 -6.34
CA LYS A 65 -5.91 -8.69 -7.69
C LYS A 65 -6.31 -7.21 -7.68
N THR A 66 -5.60 -6.41 -6.89
CA THR A 66 -5.82 -4.97 -6.76
C THR A 66 -4.71 -4.20 -7.48
N ARG A 67 -5.00 -2.93 -7.84
CA ARG A 67 -4.03 -2.03 -8.46
C ARG A 67 -3.67 -0.93 -7.45
N LEU A 68 -2.41 -0.88 -7.04
CA LEU A 68 -1.87 -0.03 -5.97
C LEU A 68 -0.68 0.77 -6.52
N GLU A 69 -0.97 1.81 -7.30
CA GLU A 69 0.05 2.57 -8.04
C GLU A 69 0.94 3.43 -7.15
N SER A 70 0.38 3.95 -6.05
CA SER A 70 1.09 4.82 -5.12
C SER A 70 1.09 4.25 -3.70
N TYR A 71 2.03 4.74 -2.88
CA TYR A 71 2.03 4.47 -1.43
C TYR A 71 0.69 4.88 -0.78
N LEU A 72 0.07 5.97 -1.24
CA LEU A 72 -1.21 6.42 -0.70
C LEU A 72 -2.35 5.43 -0.98
N ASP A 73 -2.35 4.80 -2.15
CA ASP A 73 -3.34 3.78 -2.50
C ASP A 73 -3.13 2.52 -1.66
N PHE A 74 -1.86 2.12 -1.49
CA PHE A 74 -1.50 1.02 -0.58
C PHE A 74 -1.94 1.29 0.86
N HIS A 75 -1.68 2.48 1.38
CA HIS A 75 -2.09 2.88 2.73
C HIS A 75 -3.61 2.92 2.90
N LYS A 76 -4.35 3.43 1.90
CA LYS A 76 -5.82 3.36 1.91
C LYS A 76 -6.32 1.91 1.94
N TRP A 77 -5.67 1.04 1.18
CA TRP A 77 -6.00 -0.37 1.14
C TRP A 77 -5.73 -1.06 2.48
N SER A 78 -4.60 -0.77 3.15
CA SER A 78 -4.25 -1.39 4.44
C SER A 78 -5.23 -1.01 5.55
N ILE A 79 -5.70 0.23 5.57
CA ILE A 79 -6.72 0.67 6.54
C ILE A 79 -8.08 0.03 6.24
N LYS A 80 -8.48 -0.03 4.96
CA LYS A 80 -9.77 -0.61 4.57
C LYS A 80 -9.82 -2.12 4.82
N ASN A 81 -8.72 -2.83 4.61
CA ASN A 81 -8.61 -4.29 4.75
C ASN A 81 -7.71 -4.66 5.93
N PHE A 82 -8.00 -4.08 7.09
CA PHE A 82 -7.13 -4.13 8.26
C PHE A 82 -6.72 -5.54 8.68
N ALA A 83 -7.69 -6.45 8.85
CA ALA A 83 -7.42 -7.82 9.26
C ALA A 83 -6.53 -8.55 8.25
N ASN A 84 -6.89 -8.50 6.97
CA ASN A 84 -6.14 -9.13 5.88
C ASN A 84 -4.71 -8.55 5.77
N PHE A 85 -4.55 -7.24 5.93
CA PHE A 85 -3.23 -6.61 5.91
C PHE A 85 -2.32 -7.16 6.99
N TRP A 86 -2.82 -7.27 8.23
CA TRP A 86 -2.02 -7.80 9.34
C TRP A 86 -1.78 -9.30 9.25
N GLU A 87 -2.69 -10.04 8.62
CA GLU A 87 -2.47 -11.43 8.21
C GLU A 87 -1.30 -11.54 7.24
N GLU A 88 -1.27 -10.72 6.18
CA GLU A 88 -0.16 -10.70 5.23
C GLU A 88 1.16 -10.31 5.90
N ILE A 89 1.16 -9.38 6.85
CA ILE A 89 2.35 -9.01 7.61
C ILE A 89 2.86 -10.21 8.42
N TRP A 90 1.96 -10.93 9.10
CA TRP A 90 2.31 -12.12 9.86
C TRP A 90 3.01 -13.17 8.98
N HIS A 91 2.48 -13.40 7.77
CA HIS A 91 3.06 -14.34 6.80
C HIS A 91 4.34 -13.81 6.16
N HIS A 92 4.40 -12.52 5.82
CA HIS A 92 5.55 -11.90 5.19
C HIS A 92 6.78 -11.86 6.12
N LEU A 93 6.55 -11.66 7.42
CA LEU A 93 7.59 -11.77 8.45
C LEU A 93 7.90 -13.23 8.82
N GLU A 94 7.13 -14.19 8.29
CA GLU A 94 7.26 -15.62 8.57
C GLU A 94 7.31 -15.93 10.07
N MET A 95 6.37 -15.32 10.81
CA MET A 95 6.30 -15.43 12.26
C MET A 95 6.18 -16.88 12.72
N VAL A 96 7.14 -17.33 13.54
CA VAL A 96 7.15 -18.65 14.16
C VAL A 96 6.30 -18.59 15.43
N SER A 97 5.30 -19.47 15.51
CA SER A 97 4.40 -19.59 16.65
C SER A 97 4.23 -21.06 17.05
N SER A 98 4.08 -21.30 18.35
CA SER A 98 3.81 -22.63 18.89
C SER A 98 2.33 -22.98 18.89
N ASN A 99 1.46 -21.97 18.92
CA ASN A 99 0.02 -22.11 18.73
C ASN A 99 -0.46 -21.08 17.69
N PRO A 100 -1.29 -21.47 16.71
CA PRO A 100 -1.84 -20.54 15.72
C PRO A 100 -2.80 -19.53 16.37
N TYR A 101 -3.04 -18.42 15.68
CA TYR A 101 -4.10 -17.48 16.05
C TYR A 101 -5.47 -17.99 15.56
N ASP A 102 -6.52 -17.63 16.28
CA ASP A 102 -7.90 -17.88 15.88
C ASP A 102 -8.41 -16.81 14.91
N GLN A 103 -8.02 -15.56 15.15
CA GLN A 103 -8.38 -14.37 14.38
C GLN A 103 -7.22 -13.38 14.44
N VAL A 104 -7.10 -12.49 13.46
CA VAL A 104 -6.03 -11.48 13.43
C VAL A 104 -6.31 -10.32 14.39
N TYR A 105 -7.57 -9.87 14.43
CA TYR A 105 -7.99 -8.73 15.24
C TYR A 105 -9.40 -8.95 15.76
N ARG A 106 -9.60 -8.74 17.06
CA ARG A 106 -10.89 -8.79 17.72
C ARG A 106 -11.09 -7.51 18.51
N LYS A 107 -12.20 -6.82 18.25
CA LYS A 107 -12.63 -5.67 19.05
C LYS A 107 -13.46 -6.19 20.23
N THR A 108 -13.01 -5.92 21.45
CA THR A 108 -13.65 -6.39 22.69
C THR A 108 -14.52 -5.30 23.34
N GLY A 109 -14.33 -4.04 22.95
CA GLY A 109 -15.15 -2.91 23.37
C GLY A 109 -14.87 -1.66 22.54
N ASP A 110 -15.48 -0.52 22.88
CA ASP A 110 -15.42 0.72 22.10
C ASP A 110 -14.18 1.59 22.39
N GLY A 111 -13.47 1.29 23.48
CA GLY A 111 -12.21 1.94 23.82
C GLY A 111 -11.06 1.49 22.91
N PHE A 112 -10.05 2.35 22.75
CA PHE A 112 -8.83 2.03 22.01
C PHE A 112 -8.07 0.82 22.60
N LEU A 113 -8.08 0.68 23.93
CA LEU A 113 -7.40 -0.42 24.63
C LEU A 113 -8.22 -1.73 24.60
N GLU A 114 -9.49 -1.67 24.21
CA GLU A 114 -10.40 -2.81 24.23
C GLU A 114 -10.31 -3.58 22.91
N CYS A 115 -9.09 -3.98 22.55
CA CYS A 115 -8.81 -4.78 21.36
C CYS A 115 -7.78 -5.88 21.63
N GLU A 116 -8.00 -7.02 21.00
CA GLU A 116 -7.14 -8.20 21.06
C GLU A 116 -6.52 -8.44 19.69
N TRP A 117 -5.20 -8.54 19.67
CA TRP A 117 -4.42 -8.85 18.49
C TRP A 117 -4.00 -10.32 18.52
N PHE A 118 -4.24 -11.03 17.41
CA PHE A 118 -3.92 -12.44 17.26
C PHE A 118 -4.37 -13.32 18.45
N PRO A 119 -5.63 -13.24 18.92
CA PRO A 119 -6.12 -14.10 19.98
C PRO A 119 -5.84 -15.58 19.68
N GLY A 120 -5.43 -16.31 20.72
CA GLY A 120 -5.05 -17.73 20.61
C GLY A 120 -3.58 -17.95 20.24
N ALA A 121 -2.93 -17.03 19.53
CA ALA A 121 -1.53 -17.22 19.15
C ALA A 121 -0.61 -17.23 20.37
N LYS A 122 0.33 -18.16 20.37
CA LYS A 122 1.43 -18.20 21.32
C LYS A 122 2.73 -18.24 20.55
N PHE A 123 3.60 -17.28 20.80
CA PHE A 123 4.92 -17.22 20.18
C PHE A 123 5.93 -16.60 21.13
N ASN A 124 7.21 -16.89 20.89
CA ASN A 124 8.30 -16.28 21.63
C ASN A 124 8.97 -15.19 20.78
N PHE A 125 9.07 -13.98 21.32
CA PHE A 125 9.66 -12.86 20.59
C PHE A 125 11.16 -13.04 20.34
N ALA A 126 11.90 -13.56 21.33
CA ALA A 126 13.34 -13.78 21.21
C ALA A 126 13.66 -14.89 20.19
N GLU A 127 12.81 -15.92 20.09
CA GLU A 127 12.92 -16.95 19.04
C GLU A 127 12.81 -16.35 17.64
N ASN A 128 11.84 -15.46 17.43
CA ASN A 128 11.63 -14.80 16.15
C ASN A 128 12.79 -13.84 15.80
N LEU A 129 13.33 -13.10 16.79
CA LEU A 129 14.49 -12.23 16.58
C LEU A 129 15.79 -13.01 16.31
N MET A 130 16.00 -14.13 17.00
CA MET A 130 17.21 -14.97 16.91
C MET A 130 17.02 -16.17 15.98
N ARG A 131 16.05 -16.09 15.06
CA ARG A 131 15.75 -17.16 14.10
C ARG A 131 16.92 -17.46 13.17
N ILE A 132 17.65 -16.41 12.77
CA ILE A 132 18.81 -16.51 11.90
C ILE A 132 20.00 -16.98 12.75
N ARG A 133 20.44 -18.22 12.53
CA ARG A 133 21.59 -18.84 13.18
C ARG A 133 22.77 -18.96 12.21
N ASP A 134 23.21 -17.82 11.69
CA ASP A 134 24.40 -17.73 10.84
C ASP A 134 25.52 -16.94 11.54
N ASP A 135 26.71 -16.91 10.93
CA ASP A 135 27.89 -16.24 11.48
C ASP A 135 27.85 -14.71 11.31
N ARG A 136 26.68 -14.12 11.00
CA ARG A 136 26.57 -12.66 10.81
C ARG A 136 26.57 -11.94 12.15
N VAL A 137 27.13 -10.74 12.14
CA VAL A 137 27.16 -9.88 13.32
C VAL A 137 25.73 -9.45 13.69
N ALA A 138 25.23 -9.93 14.83
CA ALA A 138 23.92 -9.55 15.35
C ALA A 138 23.92 -8.18 16.07
N ILE A 139 25.00 -7.87 16.79
CA ILE A 139 25.13 -6.66 17.60
C ILE A 139 26.49 -6.03 17.34
N ILE A 140 26.49 -4.77 16.89
CA ILE A 140 27.68 -3.93 16.84
C ILE A 140 27.63 -3.03 18.07
N TYR A 141 28.55 -3.26 19.01
CA TYR A 141 28.71 -2.41 20.17
C TYR A 141 29.92 -1.48 19.99
N ALA A 142 29.70 -0.17 20.13
CA ALA A 142 30.76 0.84 20.09
C ALA A 142 30.79 1.60 21.42
N GLY A 143 31.78 1.29 22.25
CA GLY A 143 32.03 1.97 23.53
C GLY A 143 33.17 2.98 23.43
N ILE A 144 33.13 4.03 24.26
CA ILE A 144 34.23 4.98 24.38
C ILE A 144 35.32 4.35 25.25
N HIS A 145 36.48 4.04 24.67
CA HIS A 145 37.66 3.62 25.43
C HIS A 145 38.25 4.84 26.15
N ARG A 146 37.89 5.08 27.41
CA ARG A 146 38.68 5.97 28.27
C ARG A 146 39.85 5.16 28.82
N SER A 147 41.03 5.39 28.27
CA SER A 147 42.28 4.91 28.88
C SER A 147 42.43 5.61 30.22
N SER A 148 42.16 4.91 31.32
CA SER A 148 42.51 5.38 32.65
C SER A 148 44.04 5.45 32.72
N PHE A 149 44.58 6.66 32.64
CA PHE A 149 45.97 6.93 32.98
C PHE A 149 46.09 6.66 34.49
N VAL A 150 46.76 5.58 34.87
CA VAL A 150 47.14 5.33 36.27
C VAL A 150 48.42 6.11 36.51
N LEU A 151 48.38 7.04 37.47
CA LEU A 151 49.54 7.82 37.96
C LEU A 151 50.55 6.91 38.69
#